data_AF-A0A7Y1UBC1-F1
#
_entry.id   AF-A0A7Y1UBC1-F1
#
_cell.length_a   1.000
_cell.length_b   1.000
_cell.length_c   1.000
_cell.angle_alpha   90.00
_cell.angle_beta   90.00
_cell.angle_gamma   90.00
#
_symmetry.space_group_name_H-M   'P 1'
#
loop_
_entity.id
_entity.type
_entity.pdbx_description
1 polymer ?
#
loop_
_entity_poly.entity_id
_entity_poly.type
_entity_poly.pdbx_seq_one_letter_code
_entity_poly.pdbx_strand_id
1 'polypeptide(L)'
;MNPIKKLASQTAVYGLSTILGRMFNYLLVPIYTRIFVPEVYGVVTEFYAYIAFFIVIYTYGMETAFFRFISKENKKGVYGTSIVSVFSTTLLLSALLCIFSQPIASILQYPNHSEYVIYFALIVALDALSALP
;
A
#
# COMPACT_ATOMS: atom_id res chain seq x y z
N MET A 1 -28.18 -11.89 20.99
CA MET A 1 -26.72 -11.88 21.26
C MET A 1 -26.35 -10.51 21.81
N ASN A 2 -25.59 -10.46 22.90
CA ASN A 2 -25.17 -9.20 23.53
C ASN A 2 -24.31 -8.38 22.53
N PRO A 3 -24.64 -7.10 22.23
CA PRO A 3 -23.91 -6.25 21.29
C PRO A 3 -22.39 -6.22 21.53
N ILE A 4 -21.97 -6.27 22.80
CA ILE A 4 -20.56 -6.32 23.21
C ILE A 4 -19.86 -7.58 22.68
N LYS A 5 -20.54 -8.75 22.73
CA LYS A 5 -20.00 -10.02 22.22
C LYS A 5 -19.86 -10.00 20.69
N LYS A 6 -20.81 -9.35 19.99
CA LYS A 6 -20.75 -9.18 18.53
C LYS A 6 -19.59 -8.24 18.13
N LEU A 7 -19.44 -7.13 18.83
CA LEU A 7 -18.35 -6.18 18.62
C LEU A 7 -16.99 -6.85 18.87
N ALA A 8 -16.82 -7.52 20.01
CA ALA A 8 -15.59 -8.24 20.33
C ALA A 8 -15.23 -9.30 19.28
N SER A 9 -16.22 -10.05 18.77
CA SER A 9 -16.01 -11.03 17.71
C SER A 9 -15.59 -10.38 16.38
N GLN A 10 -16.20 -9.25 16.00
CA GLN A 10 -15.83 -8.54 14.78
C GLN A 10 -14.42 -7.92 14.92
N THR A 11 -14.13 -7.25 16.03
CA THR A 11 -12.80 -6.70 16.31
C THR A 11 -11.73 -7.78 16.34
N ALA A 12 -12.00 -8.95 16.93
CA ALA A 12 -11.07 -10.06 16.91
C ALA A 12 -10.84 -10.56 15.47
N VAL A 13 -11.88 -10.82 14.67
CA VAL A 13 -11.69 -11.35 13.31
C VAL A 13 -10.97 -10.35 12.41
N TYR A 14 -11.40 -9.09 12.37
CA TYR A 14 -10.79 -8.07 11.51
C TYR A 14 -9.42 -7.62 12.04
N GLY A 15 -9.31 -7.32 13.34
CA GLY A 15 -8.07 -6.82 13.95
C GLY A 15 -6.97 -7.88 14.03
N LEU A 16 -7.30 -9.12 14.41
CA LEU A 16 -6.30 -10.19 14.51
C LEU A 16 -5.72 -10.52 13.14
N SER A 17 -6.53 -10.52 12.08
CA SER A 17 -6.06 -10.74 10.70
C SER A 17 -5.04 -9.68 10.27
N THR A 18 -5.32 -8.40 10.52
CA THR A 18 -4.39 -7.30 10.22
C THR A 18 -3.12 -7.37 11.05
N ILE A 19 -3.23 -7.66 12.35
CA ILE A 19 -2.09 -7.78 13.26
C ILE A 19 -1.18 -8.93 12.84
N LEU A 20 -1.75 -10.10 12.53
CA LEU A 20 -0.98 -11.26 12.09
C LEU A 20 -0.18 -10.96 10.83
N GLY A 21 -0.78 -10.32 9.83
CA GLY A 21 -0.07 -9.92 8.61
C GLY A 21 1.13 -9.00 8.90
N ARG A 22 0.95 -7.99 9.75
CA ARG A 22 2.04 -7.08 10.16
C ARG A 22 3.08 -7.77 11.03
N MET A 23 2.67 -8.69 11.89
CA MET A 23 3.57 -9.45 12.76
C MET A 23 4.50 -10.34 11.96
N PHE A 24 4.02 -10.99 10.89
CA PHE A 24 4.89 -11.75 10.00
C PHE A 24 5.96 -10.86 9.35
N ASN A 25 5.59 -9.65 8.90
CA ASN A 25 6.56 -8.71 8.35
C ASN A 25 7.61 -8.28 9.40
N TYR A 26 7.17 -8.01 10.63
CA TYR A 26 8.06 -7.68 11.74
C TYR A 26 9.02 -8.82 12.12
N LEU A 27 8.54 -10.06 12.14
CA LEU A 27 9.37 -11.23 12.45
C LEU A 27 10.46 -11.51 11.41
N LEU A 28 10.32 -10.98 10.20
CA LEU A 28 11.36 -11.06 9.17
C LEU A 28 12.54 -10.12 9.43
N VAL A 29 12.33 -9.02 10.17
CA VAL A 29 13.40 -8.05 10.50
C VAL A 29 14.60 -8.70 11.22
N PRO A 30 14.44 -9.49 12.31
CA PRO A 30 15.58 -10.15 12.95
C PRO A 30 16.25 -11.20 12.07
N ILE A 31 15.54 -11.76 11.08
CA ILE A 31 16.10 -12.69 10.10
C ILE A 31 16.97 -11.91 9.11
N TYR A 32 16.43 -10.84 8.53
CA TYR A 32 17.12 -10.00 7.56
C TYR A 32 18.37 -9.34 8.13
N THR A 33 18.28 -8.80 9.35
CA THR A 33 19.40 -8.12 10.02
C THR A 33 20.51 -9.05 10.49
N ARG A 34 20.26 -10.36 10.59
CA ARG A 34 21.30 -11.37 10.91
C ARG A 34 21.99 -11.94 9.68
N ILE A 35 21.27 -12.04 8.56
CA ILE A 35 21.75 -12.69 7.33
C ILE A 35 22.38 -11.66 6.38
N PHE A 36 21.79 -10.47 6.25
CA PHE A 36 22.24 -9.45 5.31
C PHE A 36 23.17 -8.44 5.97
N VAL A 37 24.14 -7.97 5.20
CA VAL A 37 24.96 -6.81 5.57
C VAL A 37 24.12 -5.53 5.55
N PRO A 38 24.47 -4.51 6.38
CA PRO A 38 23.70 -3.27 6.50
C PRO A 38 23.47 -2.56 5.16
N GLU A 39 24.45 -2.61 4.25
CA GLU A 39 24.37 -1.99 2.92
C GLU A 39 23.22 -2.58 2.08
N VAL A 40 23.06 -3.90 2.08
CA VAL A 40 21.99 -4.59 1.33
C VAL A 40 20.63 -4.36 1.96
N TYR A 41 20.55 -4.35 3.30
CA TYR A 41 19.30 -4.05 4.01
C TYR A 41 18.90 -2.56 3.91
N GLY A 42 19.87 -1.67 3.70
CA GLY A 42 19.67 -0.24 3.49
C GLY A 42 18.76 0.04 2.29
N VAL A 43 18.94 -0.71 1.19
CA VAL A 43 18.09 -0.62 -0.01
C VAL A 43 16.62 -0.85 0.34
N VAL A 44 16.31 -1.90 1.10
CA VAL A 44 14.93 -2.20 1.51
C VAL A 44 14.35 -1.04 2.33
N THR A 45 15.12 -0.52 3.28
CA THR A 45 14.69 0.59 4.14
C THR A 45 14.41 1.86 3.35
N GLU A 46 15.23 2.16 2.35
CA GLU A 46 15.06 3.30 1.43
C GLU A 46 13.75 3.18 0.63
N PHE A 47 13.50 2.02 0.01
CA PHE A 47 12.24 1.79 -0.72
C PHE A 47 11.01 1.85 0.20
N TYR A 48 11.08 1.34 1.43
CA TYR A 48 10.00 1.48 2.40
C TYR A 48 9.72 2.95 2.78
N ALA A 49 10.75 3.79 2.86
CA ALA A 49 10.57 5.23 3.06
C ALA A 49 9.83 5.88 1.88
N TYR A 50 10.14 5.46 0.65
CA TYR A 50 9.40 5.90 -0.54
C TYR A 50 7.94 5.43 -0.54
N ILE A 51 7.64 4.21 -0.07
CA ILE A 51 6.26 3.69 -0.02
C ILE A 51 5.40 4.63 0.84
N ALA A 52 5.90 5.04 2.01
CA ALA A 52 5.19 5.92 2.92
C ALA A 52 4.86 7.29 2.30
N PHE A 53 5.72 7.79 1.40
CA PHE A 53 5.46 9.03 0.68
C PHE A 53 4.47 8.81 -0.49
N PHE A 54 4.69 7.78 -1.30
CA PHE A 54 3.89 7.52 -2.49
C PHE A 54 2.46 7.08 -2.18
N ILE A 55 2.21 6.42 -1.05
CA ILE A 55 0.86 6.03 -0.66
C ILE A 55 -0.05 7.26 -0.47
N VAL A 56 0.50 8.37 0.04
CA VAL A 56 -0.23 9.65 0.18
C VAL A 56 -0.61 10.21 -1.19
N ILE A 57 0.28 10.08 -2.17
CA ILE A 57 0.04 10.53 -3.55
C ILE A 57 -0.99 9.63 -4.24
N TYR A 58 -0.83 8.32 -4.15
CA TYR A 58 -1.69 7.33 -4.81
C TYR A 58 -3.11 7.34 -4.25
N THR A 59 -3.26 7.51 -2.93
CA THR A 59 -4.58 7.53 -2.29
C THR A 59 -5.21 8.91 -2.34
N TYR A 60 -4.43 9.99 -2.44
CA TYR A 60 -4.87 11.40 -2.49
C TYR A 60 -6.01 11.77 -1.51
N GLY A 61 -6.07 11.09 -0.35
CA GLY A 61 -7.10 11.28 0.67
C GLY A 61 -8.49 10.74 0.30
N MET A 62 -8.59 9.83 -0.68
CA MET A 62 -9.84 9.35 -1.22
C MET A 62 -10.70 8.60 -0.20
N GLU A 63 -10.10 7.87 0.74
CA GLU A 63 -10.81 7.19 1.83
C GLU A 63 -11.66 8.19 2.65
N THR A 64 -11.07 9.33 3.02
CA THR A 64 -11.77 10.37 3.80
C THR A 64 -12.88 11.01 2.97
N ALA A 65 -12.64 11.26 1.68
CA ALA A 65 -13.65 11.79 0.77
C ALA A 65 -14.82 10.80 0.61
N PHE A 66 -14.52 9.52 0.41
CA PHE A 66 -15.50 8.44 0.27
C PHE A 66 -16.45 8.39 1.48
N PHE A 67 -15.93 8.34 2.70
CA PHE A 67 -16.77 8.32 3.91
C PHE A 67 -17.61 9.60 4.08
N ARG A 68 -17.08 10.75 3.68
CA ARG A 68 -17.80 12.03 3.73
C ARG A 68 -19.00 12.05 2.78
N PHE A 69 -18.84 11.53 1.55
CA PHE A 69 -19.87 11.62 0.52
C PHE A 69 -20.84 10.43 0.51
N ILE A 70 -20.44 9.23 0.94
CA ILE A 70 -21.33 8.07 0.99
C ILE A 70 -22.51 8.26 1.96
N SER A 71 -22.38 9.15 2.93
CA SER A 71 -23.43 9.47 3.91
C SER A 71 -24.42 10.52 3.42
N LYS A 72 -24.10 11.28 2.35
CA LYS A 72 -24.88 12.44 1.88
C LYS A 72 -25.48 12.24 0.49
N GLU A 73 -24.82 11.45 -0.36
CA GLU A 73 -25.13 11.30 -1.78
C GLU A 73 -25.60 9.87 -2.12
N ASN A 74 -25.90 9.62 -3.40
CA ASN A 74 -26.23 8.29 -3.89
C ASN A 74 -25.07 7.30 -3.68
N LYS A 75 -25.21 6.41 -2.69
CA LYS A 75 -24.20 5.43 -2.27
C LYS A 75 -23.57 4.64 -3.42
N LYS A 76 -24.38 4.22 -4.40
CA LYS A 76 -23.90 3.43 -5.55
C LYS A 76 -23.04 4.26 -6.51
N GLY A 77 -23.43 5.52 -6.73
CA GLY A 77 -22.67 6.44 -7.58
C GLY A 77 -21.32 6.80 -6.96
N VAL A 78 -21.32 7.18 -5.68
CA VAL A 78 -20.10 7.55 -4.95
C VAL A 78 -19.09 6.40 -4.92
N TYR A 79 -19.55 5.17 -4.66
CA TYR A 79 -18.68 3.98 -4.67
C TYR A 79 -18.09 3.72 -6.05
N GLY A 80 -18.91 3.73 -7.11
CA GLY A 80 -18.44 3.52 -8.48
C GLY A 80 -17.42 4.57 -8.91
N THR A 81 -17.71 5.85 -8.69
CA THR A 81 -16.78 6.94 -9.03
C THR A 81 -15.49 6.85 -8.22
N SER A 82 -15.57 6.48 -6.93
CA SER A 82 -14.39 6.38 -6.07
C SER A 82 -13.44 5.28 -6.52
N ILE A 83 -13.98 4.09 -6.77
CA ILE A 83 -13.19 2.96 -7.27
C ILE A 83 -12.59 3.26 -8.63
N VAL A 84 -13.38 3.77 -9.58
CA VAL A 84 -12.86 4.08 -10.92
C VAL A 84 -11.78 5.15 -10.85
N SER A 85 -11.92 6.15 -9.98
CA SER A 85 -10.92 7.20 -9.81
C SER A 85 -9.62 6.67 -9.22
N VAL A 86 -9.66 5.91 -8.11
CA VAL A 86 -8.44 5.30 -7.53
C VAL A 86 -7.82 4.29 -8.48
N PHE A 87 -8.63 3.44 -9.12
CA PHE A 87 -8.14 2.43 -10.05
C PHE A 87 -7.45 3.05 -11.26
N SER A 88 -8.07 4.05 -11.90
CA SER A 88 -7.49 4.71 -13.08
C SER A 88 -6.21 5.47 -12.75
N THR A 89 -6.19 6.23 -11.65
CA THR A 89 -5.00 6.97 -11.20
C THR A 89 -3.88 6.03 -10.79
N THR A 90 -4.19 4.98 -10.02
CA THR A 90 -3.22 3.95 -9.62
C THR A 90 -2.63 3.25 -10.84
N LEU A 91 -3.47 2.83 -11.79
CA LEU A 91 -3.02 2.17 -13.02
C LEU A 91 -2.11 3.08 -13.83
N LEU A 92 -2.48 4.36 -13.99
CA LEU A 92 -1.69 5.34 -14.73
C LEU A 92 -0.33 5.58 -14.08
N LEU A 93 -0.30 5.85 -12.77
CA LEU A 93 0.95 6.11 -12.05
C LEU A 93 1.85 4.87 -12.02
N SER A 94 1.27 3.68 -11.84
CA SER A 94 2.03 2.41 -11.82
C SER A 94 2.60 2.09 -13.20
N ALA A 95 1.80 2.29 -14.26
CA ALA A 95 2.27 2.12 -15.64
C ALA A 95 3.44 3.08 -15.94
N LEU A 96 3.37 4.32 -15.48
CA LEU A 96 4.44 5.29 -15.62
C LEU A 96 5.73 4.80 -14.92
N LEU A 97 5.63 4.36 -13.66
CA LEU A 97 6.78 3.83 -12.92
C LEU A 97 7.38 2.58 -13.59
N CYS A 98 6.55 1.69 -14.15
CA CYS A 98 7.01 0.51 -14.86
C CYS A 98 7.74 0.86 -16.18
N ILE A 99 7.19 1.79 -16.97
CA ILE A 99 7.79 2.25 -18.23
C ILE A 99 9.13 2.94 -17.97
N PHE A 100 9.20 3.77 -16.93
CA PHE A 100 10.40 4.50 -16.54
C PHE A 100 11.24 3.75 -15.48
N SER A 101 11.03 2.45 -15.30
CA SER A 101 11.71 1.65 -14.27
C SER A 101 13.24 1.69 -14.42
N GLN A 102 13.76 1.55 -15.63
CA GLN A 102 15.21 1.58 -15.91
C GLN A 102 15.88 2.93 -15.62
N PRO A 103 15.37 4.08 -16.09
CA PRO A 103 15.96 5.37 -15.75
C PRO A 103 15.81 5.70 -14.26
N ILE A 104 14.69 5.35 -13.62
CA ILE A 104 14.50 5.53 -12.17
C ILE A 104 15.53 4.70 -11.39
N ALA A 105 15.72 3.44 -11.76
CA ALA A 105 16.70 2.56 -11.10
C ALA A 105 18.14 3.10 -11.25
N SER A 106 18.47 3.67 -12.40
CA SER A 106 19.76 4.34 -12.62
C SER A 106 19.95 5.58 -11.73
N ILE A 107 18.91 6.39 -11.56
CA ILE A 107 18.94 7.58 -10.68
C ILE A 107 19.08 7.19 -9.21
N LEU A 108 18.41 6.11 -8.80
CA LEU A 108 18.49 5.53 -7.45
C LEU A 108 19.80 4.78 -7.19
N GLN A 109 20.76 4.81 -8.12
CA GLN A 109 22.04 4.08 -8.05
C GLN A 109 21.92 2.55 -8.04
N TYR A 110 20.79 2.01 -8.50
CA TYR A 110 20.55 0.58 -8.69
C TYR A 110 20.33 0.21 -10.18
N PRO A 111 21.20 0.60 -11.12
CA PRO A 111 20.96 0.46 -12.57
C PRO A 111 20.77 -0.99 -13.05
N ASN A 112 21.29 -1.97 -12.31
CA ASN A 112 21.17 -3.39 -12.62
C ASN A 112 19.92 -4.06 -12.02
N HIS A 113 19.12 -3.33 -11.24
CA HIS A 113 17.97 -3.87 -10.50
C HIS A 113 16.69 -3.06 -10.76
N SER A 114 16.30 -2.92 -12.02
CA SER A 114 15.06 -2.20 -12.39
C SER A 114 13.79 -2.89 -11.90
N GLU A 115 13.87 -4.19 -11.59
CA GLU A 115 12.81 -4.95 -10.94
C GLU A 115 12.42 -4.39 -9.58
N TYR A 116 13.31 -3.71 -8.85
CA TYR A 116 12.97 -3.11 -7.56
C TYR A 116 11.95 -1.98 -7.71
N VAL A 117 12.08 -1.19 -8.78
CA VAL A 117 11.11 -0.13 -9.10
C VAL A 117 9.76 -0.73 -9.51
N ILE A 118 9.77 -1.87 -10.21
CA ILE A 118 8.56 -2.59 -10.60
C ILE A 118 7.86 -3.17 -9.35
N TYR A 119 8.60 -3.82 -8.46
CA TYR A 119 8.06 -4.34 -7.19
C TYR A 119 7.50 -3.21 -6.33
N PHE A 120 8.23 -2.10 -6.24
CA PHE A 120 7.76 -0.90 -5.56
C PHE A 120 6.43 -0.39 -6.14
N ALA A 121 6.34 -0.22 -7.46
CA ALA A 121 5.13 0.23 -8.13
C ALA A 121 3.95 -0.72 -7.85
N LEU A 122 4.16 -2.03 -7.92
CA LEU A 122 3.13 -3.03 -7.65
C LEU A 122 2.67 -3.02 -6.18
N ILE A 123 3.60 -2.90 -5.22
CA ILE A 123 3.27 -2.84 -3.79
C ILE A 123 2.40 -1.62 -3.51
N VAL A 124 2.83 -0.42 -3.96
CA VAL A 124 2.08 0.82 -3.75
C VAL A 124 0.72 0.77 -4.45
N ALA A 125 0.66 0.19 -5.65
CA ALA A 125 -0.60 0.04 -6.38
C ALA A 125 -1.62 -0.83 -5.62
N LEU A 126 -1.18 -1.99 -5.14
CA LEU A 126 -2.04 -2.91 -4.39
C LEU A 126 -2.48 -2.29 -3.06
N ASP A 127 -1.58 -1.60 -2.37
CA ASP A 127 -1.89 -0.93 -1.11
C ASP A 127 -2.92 0.19 -1.32
N ALA A 128 -2.73 1.02 -2.35
CA ALA A 128 -3.67 2.08 -2.72
C ALA A 128 -5.06 1.56 -3.13
N LEU A 129 -5.12 0.43 -3.85
CA LEU A 129 -6.39 -0.21 -4.20
C LEU A 129 -7.09 -0.81 -2.97
N SER A 130 -6.32 -1.31 -2.00
CA SER A 130 -6.86 -1.85 -0.75
C SER A 130 -7.31 -0.77 0.24
N ALA A 131 -6.96 0.50 -0.01
CA ALA A 131 -7.36 1.62 0.85
C ALA A 131 -8.86 1.95 0.76
N LEU A 132 -9.55 1.53 -0.30
CA LEU A 132 -11.01 1.63 -0.40
C LEU A 132 -11.67 0.32 0.08
N PRO A 133 -12.66 0.37 0.98
CA PRO A 133 -13.35 -0.79 1.54
C PRO A 133 -14.37 -1.43 0.60
#